data_AF-A0A1G2HS96-F1
#
_entry.id   AF-A0A1G2HS96-F1
#
_cell.length_a   1.000
_cell.length_b   1.000
_cell.length_c   1.000
_cell.angle_alpha   90.00
_cell.angle_beta   90.00
_cell.angle_gamma   90.00
#
_symmetry.space_group_name_H-M   'P 1'
#
loop_
_entity.id
_entity.type
_entity.pdbx_description
1 polymer ?
#
loop_
_entity_poly.entity_id
_entity_poly.type
_entity_poly.pdbx_seq_one_letter_code
_entity_poly.pdbx_strand_id
1 'polypeptide(L)'
;MISKMQKTWLWIFGGMFLVPEVLWSPVSNFIYSFYIGGNTPAILRDNFLIHSDYRKLAIVVIFIQCLGVFLGFIFSLKFLTNITKLTISALFFILFIISFFIFYVLLATMNI
;
A
#
# COMPACT_ATOMS: atom_id res chain seq x y z
N MET A 1 -24.97 7.98 9.43
CA MET A 1 -25.10 7.45 8.06
C MET A 1 -24.05 8.15 7.20
N ILE A 2 -23.24 7.40 6.44
CA ILE A 2 -22.19 8.00 5.61
C ILE A 2 -22.81 8.67 4.38
N SER A 3 -22.32 9.84 3.98
CA SER A 3 -22.81 10.50 2.76
C SER A 3 -22.31 9.77 1.51
N LYS A 4 -23.03 9.90 0.39
CA LYS A 4 -22.61 9.31 -0.90
C LYS A 4 -21.21 9.78 -1.27
N MET A 5 -20.92 11.07 -1.08
CA MET A 5 -19.62 11.67 -1.35
C MET A 5 -18.52 11.07 -0.46
N GLN A 6 -18.80 10.89 0.83
CA GLN A 6 -17.85 10.26 1.76
C GLN A 6 -17.54 8.81 1.38
N LYS A 7 -18.55 8.06 0.93
CA LYS A 7 -18.36 6.70 0.41
C LYS A 7 -17.46 6.70 -0.82
N THR A 8 -17.65 7.63 -1.74
CA THR A 8 -16.79 7.79 -2.93
C THR A 8 -15.33 8.05 -2.53
N TRP A 9 -15.08 8.93 -1.57
CA TRP A 9 -13.72 9.18 -1.07
C TRP A 9 -13.07 7.94 -0.47
N LEU A 10 -13.82 7.16 0.31
CA LEU A 10 -13.32 5.90 0.86
C LEU A 10 -12.89 4.92 -0.24
N TRP A 11 -13.68 4.84 -1.32
CA TRP A 11 -13.34 4.04 -2.50
C TRP A 11 -12.11 4.55 -3.24
N ILE A 12 -11.96 5.87 -3.37
CA ILE A 12 -10.78 6.47 -4.00
C ILE A 12 -9.53 6.12 -3.19
N PHE A 13 -9.54 6.35 -1.87
CA PHE A 13 -8.39 6.05 -1.01
C PHE A 13 -8.07 4.55 -0.97
N GLY A 14 -9.08 3.70 -0.88
CA GLY A 14 -8.91 2.25 -0.99
C GLY A 14 -8.36 1.85 -2.36
N GLY A 15 -8.86 2.46 -3.44
CA GLY A 15 -8.42 2.22 -4.82
C GLY A 15 -6.97 2.62 -5.07
N MET A 16 -6.49 3.70 -4.46
CA MET A 16 -5.08 4.11 -4.54
C MET A 16 -4.13 3.05 -3.98
N PHE A 17 -4.58 2.24 -3.02
CA PHE A 17 -3.84 1.07 -2.54
C PHE A 17 -4.08 -0.18 -3.39
N LEU A 18 -5.36 -0.51 -3.59
CA LEU A 18 -5.79 -1.76 -4.21
C LEU A 18 -5.44 -1.85 -5.69
N VAL A 19 -5.57 -0.77 -6.47
CA VAL A 19 -5.31 -0.82 -7.91
C VAL A 19 -3.88 -1.23 -8.20
N PRO A 20 -2.84 -0.58 -7.61
CA PRO A 20 -1.49 -1.05 -7.85
C PRO A 20 -1.19 -2.43 -7.26
N GLU A 21 -1.84 -2.79 -6.14
CA GLU A 21 -1.66 -4.10 -5.52
C GLU A 21 -2.24 -5.24 -6.36
N VAL A 22 -3.39 -5.01 -6.99
CA VAL A 22 -4.02 -5.98 -7.88
C VAL A 22 -3.30 -6.07 -9.23
N LEU A 23 -2.72 -4.97 -9.73
CA LEU A 23 -2.05 -4.98 -11.03
C LEU A 23 -0.62 -5.53 -10.96
N TRP A 24 0.15 -5.10 -9.95
CA TRP A 24 1.59 -5.38 -9.87
C TRP A 24 2.04 -5.94 -8.52
N SER A 25 1.14 -5.99 -7.54
CA SER A 25 1.37 -6.60 -6.23
C SER A 25 2.69 -6.19 -5.56
N PRO A 26 3.06 -4.90 -5.55
CA PRO A 26 4.39 -4.50 -5.07
C PRO A 26 4.55 -4.76 -3.56
N VAL A 27 3.49 -4.63 -2.74
CA VAL A 27 3.55 -4.95 -1.31
C VAL A 27 3.61 -6.46 -1.10
N SER A 28 2.73 -7.21 -1.76
CA SER A 28 2.67 -8.67 -1.61
C SER A 28 3.90 -9.36 -2.15
N ASN A 29 4.49 -8.89 -3.26
CA ASN A 29 5.77 -9.39 -3.78
C ASN A 29 6.87 -9.19 -2.74
N PHE A 30 6.97 -7.99 -2.13
CA PHE A 30 7.97 -7.72 -1.10
C PHE A 30 7.80 -8.64 0.12
N ILE A 31 6.57 -8.76 0.64
CA ILE A 31 6.28 -9.65 1.79
C ILE A 31 6.60 -11.10 1.45
N TYR A 32 6.26 -11.54 0.25
CA TYR A 32 6.54 -12.90 -0.21
C TYR A 32 8.04 -13.17 -0.32
N SER A 33 8.81 -12.27 -0.92
CA SER A 33 10.28 -12.40 -0.97
C SER A 33 10.88 -12.46 0.44
N PHE A 34 10.37 -11.67 1.38
CA PHE A 34 10.82 -11.68 2.78
C PHE A 34 10.46 -12.99 3.51
N TYR A 35 9.27 -13.54 3.24
CA TYR A 35 8.78 -14.78 3.86
C TYR A 35 9.50 -16.03 3.35
N ILE A 36 9.67 -16.15 2.01
CA ILE A 36 10.40 -17.28 1.41
C ILE A 36 11.87 -17.26 1.82
N GLY A 37 12.46 -16.07 1.91
CA GLY A 37 13.87 -15.88 2.24
C GLY A 37 14.82 -16.45 1.17
N GLY A 38 16.11 -16.50 1.51
CA GLY A 38 17.17 -17.01 0.63
C GLY A 38 18.00 -15.94 -0.07
N ASN A 39 19.01 -16.37 -0.84
CA ASN A 39 19.95 -15.48 -1.53
C ASN A 39 19.39 -14.91 -2.84
N THR A 40 18.28 -15.48 -3.34
CA THR A 40 17.60 -15.04 -4.56
C THR A 40 16.18 -14.60 -4.22
N PRO A 41 15.77 -13.37 -4.56
CA PRO A 41 14.43 -12.89 -4.25
C PRO A 41 13.38 -13.73 -4.98
N ALA A 42 12.52 -14.39 -4.21
CA ALA A 42 11.37 -15.12 -4.74
C ALA A 42 10.27 -14.15 -5.14
N ILE A 43 9.71 -14.31 -6.34
CA ILE A 43 8.68 -13.44 -6.89
C ILE A 43 7.32 -14.14 -6.77
N LEU A 44 6.33 -13.47 -6.19
CA LEU A 44 4.96 -14.00 -6.12
C LEU A 44 4.28 -13.85 -7.49
N ARG A 45 4.43 -12.67 -8.09
CA ARG A 45 3.87 -12.34 -9.40
C ARG A 45 4.84 -11.50 -10.20
N ASP A 46 5.29 -12.06 -11.31
CA ASP A 46 6.20 -11.38 -12.22
C ASP A 46 5.55 -10.16 -12.88
N ASN A 47 6.29 -9.05 -12.91
CA ASN A 47 5.89 -7.79 -13.54
C ASN A 47 7.07 -6.84 -13.69
N PHE A 48 6.91 -5.83 -14.54
CA PHE A 48 7.98 -4.90 -14.88
C PHE A 48 8.48 -4.05 -13.69
N LEU A 49 7.68 -3.82 -12.63
CA LEU A 49 8.10 -3.01 -11.47
C LEU A 49 9.16 -3.71 -10.61
N ILE A 50 9.40 -5.01 -10.81
CA ILE A 50 10.41 -5.78 -10.09
C ILE A 50 11.81 -5.52 -10.68
N HIS A 51 11.90 -5.14 -11.94
CA HIS A 51 13.18 -4.85 -12.58
C HIS A 51 13.80 -3.57 -12.03
N SER A 52 15.13 -3.60 -11.86
CA SER A 52 15.93 -2.47 -11.36
C SER A 52 15.73 -1.18 -12.14
N ASP A 53 15.50 -1.29 -13.46
CA ASP A 53 15.33 -0.13 -14.35
C ASP A 53 14.07 0.68 -14.02
N TYR A 54 13.04 0.02 -13.47
CA TYR A 54 11.76 0.65 -13.11
C TYR A 54 11.66 0.95 -11.61
N ARG A 55 12.77 0.90 -10.87
CA ARG A 55 12.78 1.14 -9.40
C ARG A 55 12.20 2.49 -9.00
N LYS A 56 12.49 3.56 -9.74
CA LYS A 56 11.91 4.89 -9.50
C LYS A 56 10.39 4.88 -9.64
N LEU A 57 9.88 4.15 -10.64
CA LEU A 57 8.45 4.00 -10.85
C LEU A 57 7.82 3.15 -9.73
N ALA A 58 8.49 2.09 -9.28
CA ALA A 58 8.05 1.30 -8.12
C ALA A 58 7.95 2.16 -6.84
N ILE A 59 8.92 3.05 -6.61
CA ILE A 59 8.89 4.03 -5.51
C ILE A 59 7.67 4.95 -5.61
N VAL A 60 7.37 5.47 -6.80
CA VAL A 60 6.18 6.32 -7.03
C VAL A 60 4.88 5.55 -6.79
N VAL A 61 4.81 4.30 -7.26
CA VAL A 61 3.64 3.43 -7.06
C VAL A 61 3.41 3.15 -5.57
N ILE A 62 4.45 2.73 -4.84
CA ILE A 62 4.38 2.52 -3.40
C ILE A 62 4.04 3.82 -2.66
N PHE A 63 4.58 4.96 -3.09
CA PHE A 63 4.24 6.26 -2.50
C PHE A 63 2.74 6.58 -2.64
N ILE A 64 2.15 6.35 -3.81
CA ILE A 64 0.70 6.52 -4.04
C ILE A 64 -0.09 5.57 -3.15
N GLN A 65 0.33 4.32 -3.01
CA GLN A 65 -0.30 3.36 -2.09
C GLN A 65 -0.25 3.87 -0.64
N CYS A 66 0.93 4.28 -0.15
CA CYS A 66 1.13 4.86 1.18
C CYS A 66 0.21 6.06 1.43
N LEU A 67 0.13 6.98 0.46
CA LEU A 67 -0.69 8.17 0.54
C LEU A 67 -2.18 7.80 0.56
N GLY A 68 -2.60 6.84 -0.26
CA GLY A 68 -3.95 6.30 -0.27
C GLY A 68 -4.39 5.73 1.08
N VAL A 69 -3.58 4.85 1.67
CA VAL A 69 -3.91 4.26 2.99
C VAL A 69 -3.82 5.27 4.12
N PHE A 70 -2.89 6.22 4.07
CA PHE A 70 -2.79 7.31 5.06
C PHE A 70 -4.02 8.22 5.03
N LEU A 71 -4.44 8.67 3.84
CA LEU A 71 -5.66 9.46 3.70
C LEU A 71 -6.90 8.65 4.07
N GLY A 72 -6.95 7.37 3.70
CA GLY A 72 -8.00 6.43 4.10
C GLY A 72 -8.12 6.32 5.63
N PHE A 73 -6.99 6.22 6.34
CA PHE A 73 -6.92 6.18 7.80
C PHE A 73 -7.42 7.48 8.45
N ILE A 74 -6.94 8.64 8.01
CA ILE A 74 -7.42 9.94 8.55
C ILE A 74 -8.91 10.10 8.29
N PHE A 75 -9.35 9.76 7.09
CA PHE A 75 -10.75 9.85 6.68
C PHE A 75 -11.63 8.93 7.53
N SER A 76 -11.22 7.69 7.77
CA SER A 76 -11.97 6.72 8.57
C SER A 76 -12.13 7.17 10.02
N LEU A 77 -11.07 7.71 10.63
CA LEU A 77 -11.12 8.27 11.98
C LEU A 77 -12.07 9.47 12.11
N LYS A 78 -12.21 10.28 11.06
CA LYS A 78 -13.03 11.49 11.11
C LYS A 78 -14.51 11.23 10.82
N PHE A 79 -14.83 10.40 9.83
CA PHE A 79 -16.19 10.37 9.24
C PHE A 79 -16.97 9.07 9.46
N LEU A 80 -16.37 7.99 9.97
CA LEU A 80 -17.07 6.72 10.22
C LEU A 80 -17.70 6.65 11.63
N THR A 81 -18.64 5.71 11.81
CA THR A 81 -19.31 5.44 13.09
C THR A 81 -18.51 4.45 13.94
N ASN A 82 -18.65 4.49 15.27
CA ASN A 82 -17.76 3.82 16.24
C ASN A 82 -17.20 2.45 15.84
N ILE A 83 -18.03 1.44 15.57
CA ILE A 83 -17.54 0.09 15.23
C ILE A 83 -16.82 0.08 13.87
N THR A 84 -17.43 0.66 12.83
CA THR A 84 -16.85 0.72 11.48
C THR A 84 -15.58 1.57 11.42
N LYS A 85 -15.53 2.63 12.23
CA LYS A 85 -14.36 3.47 12.42
C LYS A 85 -13.21 2.64 12.94
N LEU A 86 -13.42 1.89 14.02
CA LEU A 86 -12.35 1.11 14.64
C LEU A 86 -11.79 0.07 13.67
N THR A 87 -12.66 -0.71 13.03
CA THR A 87 -12.24 -1.80 12.14
C THR A 87 -11.54 -1.28 10.87
N ILE A 88 -12.13 -0.30 10.18
CA ILE A 88 -11.57 0.24 8.93
C ILE A 88 -10.30 1.05 9.21
N SER A 89 -10.26 1.82 10.30
CA SER A 89 -9.04 2.58 10.64
C SER A 89 -7.91 1.63 11.04
N ALA A 90 -8.18 0.57 11.80
CA ALA A 90 -7.17 -0.43 12.13
C ALA A 90 -6.61 -1.10 10.86
N LEU A 91 -7.48 -1.46 9.90
CA LEU A 91 -7.05 -2.00 8.61
C LEU A 91 -6.14 -1.03 7.85
N PHE A 92 -6.57 0.22 7.65
CA PHE A 92 -5.74 1.22 6.96
C PHE A 92 -4.43 1.50 7.70
N PHE A 93 -4.44 1.48 9.02
CA PHE A 93 -3.24 1.69 9.83
C PHE A 93 -2.22 0.56 9.64
N ILE A 94 -2.65 -0.70 9.65
CA ILE A 94 -1.77 -1.85 9.39
C ILE A 94 -1.20 -1.77 7.97
N LEU A 95 -2.06 -1.50 6.97
CA LEU A 95 -1.61 -1.33 5.58
C LEU A 95 -0.64 -0.15 5.43
N PHE A 96 -0.85 0.94 6.18
CA PHE A 96 0.06 2.08 6.20
C PHE A 96 1.42 1.70 6.76
N ILE A 97 1.49 1.01 7.90
CA ILE A 97 2.77 0.59 8.49
C ILE A 97 3.54 -0.28 7.48
N ILE A 98 2.87 -1.27 6.88
CA ILE A 98 3.49 -2.19 5.93
C ILE A 98 3.99 -1.45 4.69
N SER A 99 3.12 -0.67 4.04
CA SER A 99 3.49 0.07 2.82
C SER A 99 4.56 1.12 3.10
N PHE A 100 4.50 1.83 4.23
CA PHE A 100 5.50 2.81 4.62
C PHE A 100 6.86 2.18 4.91
N PHE A 101 6.87 1.00 5.56
CA PHE A 101 8.11 0.25 5.78
C PHE A 101 8.77 -0.13 4.44
N ILE A 102 7.98 -0.66 3.50
CA ILE A 102 8.49 -1.02 2.16
C ILE A 102 9.00 0.22 1.41
N PHE A 103 8.25 1.32 1.47
CA PHE A 103 8.65 2.60 0.91
C PHE A 103 9.99 3.07 1.45
N TYR A 104 10.15 3.02 2.78
CA TYR A 104 11.38 3.37 3.45
C TYR A 104 12.55 2.49 3.00
N VAL A 105 12.37 1.16 2.92
CA VAL A 105 13.41 0.24 2.43
C VAL A 105 13.82 0.58 1.00
N LEU A 106 12.86 0.82 0.10
CA LEU A 106 13.15 1.18 -1.29
C LEU A 106 13.93 2.48 -1.41
N LEU A 107 13.60 3.50 -0.59
CA LEU A 107 14.35 4.76 -0.54
C LEU A 107 15.76 4.58 0.02
N ALA A 108 15.88 3.86 1.15
CA ALA A 108 17.17 3.64 1.82
C ALA A 108 18.16 2.89 0.92
N THR A 109 17.66 2.03 0.06
CA THR A 109 18.47 1.23 -0.85
C THR A 109 18.69 1.89 -2.22
N MET A 110 18.05 3.03 -2.53
CA MET A 110 18.09 3.67 -3.85
C MET A 110 19.49 4.15 -4.27
N ASN A 111 20.37 4.42 -3.30
CA ASN A 111 21.73 4.89 -3.51
C ASN A 111 22.78 3.76 -3.52
N ILE A 112 22.31 2.51 -3.46
CA ILE A 112 23.08 1.28 -3.67
C ILE A 112 22.66 0.72 -5.04
#